data_AF-A0A3N4L0G1-F1
#
_entry.id   AF-A0A3N4L0G1-F1
#
_cell.length_a   1.000
_cell.length_b   1.000
_cell.length_c   1.000
_cell.angle_alpha   90.00
_cell.angle_beta   90.00
_cell.angle_gamma   90.00
#
_symmetry.space_group_name_H-M   'P 1'
#
loop_
_entity.id
_entity.type
_entity.pdbx_description
1 polymer ?
#
loop_
_entity_poly.entity_id
_entity_poly.type
_entity_poly.pdbx_seq_one_letter_code
_entity_poly.pdbx_strand_id
1 'polypeptide(L)'
;MSIRMFLFTRRGLWSLIIVYTIGIFKSADDQLSDLYPQPPLYPHQEKIGAFNALVHTISNTLERSENIVLDTYRAKISELEFCYQSLINKDMDDLARAVEKVAIQISTINSVVQSQIQILKDLREIFRLSIGLASRRPQGANLQIPIMSDQKEQVRAAERSLSFVIKDRYRFSKTLDALSKDVKSLSGSLAVRGTQTAIARQNTTMSTLALISTLFFPLGFFTSYVTLDAAKTVVRTQSKFLRLPGPIAAVFIVATLAVIAHKNGLTDSFMKRLMMLRLKLRNYLLKILMKKRMRPQQHRKSGQNGAI
;
A
#
# COMPACT_ATOMS: atom_id res chain seq x y z
N MET A 1 -15.55 -15.41 -16.20
CA MET A 1 -16.34 -14.52 -17.07
C MET A 1 -17.77 -15.03 -17.06
N SER A 2 -18.66 -14.39 -16.30
CA SER A 2 -20.00 -14.91 -16.06
C SER A 2 -20.95 -14.33 -17.10
N ILE A 3 -21.44 -15.16 -18.03
CA ILE A 3 -22.50 -14.77 -18.96
C ILE A 3 -23.79 -14.70 -18.14
N ARG A 4 -24.36 -13.50 -17.98
CA ARG A 4 -25.70 -13.33 -17.41
C ARG A 4 -26.67 -13.15 -18.56
N MET A 5 -27.45 -14.19 -18.81
CA MET A 5 -28.54 -14.20 -19.78
C MET A 5 -29.79 -13.66 -19.09
N PHE A 6 -30.34 -12.56 -19.59
CA PHE A 6 -31.64 -12.07 -19.16
C PHE A 6 -32.65 -12.38 -20.26
N LEU A 7 -33.52 -13.36 -19.99
CA LEU A 7 -34.67 -13.67 -20.84
C LEU A 7 -35.84 -12.81 -20.35
N PHE A 8 -36.41 -12.00 -21.23
CA PHE A 8 -37.70 -11.37 -20.99
C PHE A 8 -38.75 -12.00 -21.89
N THR A 9 -39.84 -12.48 -21.29
CA THR A 9 -41.02 -12.97 -22.01
C THR A 9 -42.11 -11.91 -21.93
N ARG A 10 -42.38 -11.24 -23.06
CA ARG A 10 -43.61 -10.47 -23.23
C ARG A 10 -44.15 -10.78 -24.63
N ARG A 11 -45.16 -11.67 -24.67
CA ARG A 11 -45.96 -12.13 -25.82
C ARG A 11 -45.46 -11.67 -27.20
N GLY A 12 -44.57 -12.44 -27.81
CA GLY A 12 -44.19 -12.30 -29.23
C GLY A 12 -42.90 -11.53 -29.53
N LEU A 13 -42.23 -10.89 -28.55
CA LEU A 13 -40.91 -10.30 -28.78
C LEU A 13 -39.88 -10.90 -27.82
N TRP A 14 -38.84 -11.54 -28.37
CA TRP A 14 -37.69 -11.99 -27.59
C TRP A 14 -36.61 -10.90 -27.67
N SER A 15 -36.40 -10.16 -26.60
CA SER A 15 -35.25 -9.25 -26.52
C SER A 15 -34.11 -9.98 -25.82
N LEU A 16 -33.11 -10.41 -26.58
CA LEU A 16 -31.89 -11.01 -26.05
C LEU A 16 -30.83 -9.92 -25.96
N ILE A 17 -30.53 -9.48 -24.75
CA ILE A 17 -29.40 -8.58 -24.50
C ILE A 17 -28.19 -9.46 -24.22
N ILE A 18 -27.45 -9.81 -25.27
CA ILE A 18 -26.09 -10.33 -25.10
C ILE A 18 -25.19 -9.11 -24.93
N VAL A 19 -24.24 -9.19 -24.00
CA VAL A 19 -23.32 -8.11 -23.57
C VAL A 19 -22.57 -7.39 -24.71
N TYR A 20 -22.64 -7.87 -25.97
CA TYR A 20 -21.98 -7.26 -27.14
C TYR A 20 -22.88 -7.07 -28.37
N THR A 21 -24.15 -7.49 -28.34
CA THR A 21 -25.11 -7.34 -29.45
C THR A 21 -26.53 -7.28 -28.89
N ILE A 22 -27.24 -6.18 -29.16
CA ILE A 22 -28.69 -6.10 -28.92
C ILE A 22 -29.35 -6.87 -30.07
N GLY A 23 -29.76 -8.10 -29.81
CA GLY A 23 -30.62 -8.84 -30.73
C GLY A 23 -32.07 -8.52 -30.41
N ILE A 24 -32.71 -7.75 -31.29
CA ILE A 24 -34.17 -7.60 -31.28
C ILE A 24 -34.71 -8.75 -32.11
N PHE A 25 -35.20 -9.81 -31.46
CA PHE A 25 -35.83 -10.91 -32.16
C PHE A 25 -37.34 -10.68 -32.15
N LYS A 26 -37.92 -10.50 -33.33
CA LYS A 26 -39.36 -10.74 -33.52
C LYS A 26 -39.60 -12.24 -33.32
N SER A 27 -40.62 -12.62 -32.55
CA SER A 27 -41.06 -14.02 -32.54
C SER A 27 -41.47 -14.41 -33.96
N ALA A 28 -41.22 -15.67 -34.33
CA ALA A 28 -41.69 -16.20 -35.61
C ALA A 28 -43.22 -16.05 -35.77
N ASP A 29 -43.95 -16.00 -34.65
CA ASP A 29 -45.41 -15.81 -34.61
C ASP A 29 -45.86 -14.37 -34.95
N ASP A 30 -44.99 -13.37 -34.97
CA ASP A 30 -45.37 -11.99 -35.36
C ASP A 30 -45.75 -11.89 -36.84
N GLN A 31 -45.35 -12.85 -37.68
CA GLN A 31 -45.78 -12.91 -39.08
C GLN A 31 -47.22 -13.38 -39.25
N LEU A 32 -47.81 -13.99 -38.21
CA LEU A 32 -49.21 -14.44 -38.20
C LEU A 32 -50.16 -13.35 -37.65
N SER A 33 -49.70 -12.11 -37.51
CA SER A 33 -50.49 -10.99 -36.97
C SER A 33 -51.77 -10.69 -37.76
N ASP A 34 -51.88 -11.15 -39.01
CA ASP A 34 -53.10 -11.02 -39.81
C ASP A 34 -54.15 -12.10 -39.45
N LEU A 35 -53.73 -13.23 -38.85
CA LEU A 35 -54.60 -14.35 -38.46
C LEU A 35 -54.97 -14.39 -36.98
N TYR A 36 -54.15 -13.80 -36.10
CA TYR A 36 -54.44 -13.78 -34.67
C TYR A 36 -54.41 -12.35 -34.15
N PRO A 37 -55.55 -11.81 -33.68
CA PRO A 37 -55.57 -10.49 -33.07
C PRO A 37 -54.61 -10.49 -31.89
N GLN A 38 -53.69 -9.52 -31.87
CA GLN A 38 -52.73 -9.38 -30.79
C GLN A 38 -53.48 -9.46 -29.45
N PRO A 39 -53.03 -10.34 -28.53
CA PRO A 39 -53.71 -10.51 -27.26
C PRO A 39 -53.73 -9.15 -26.57
N PRO A 40 -54.93 -8.63 -26.20
CA PRO A 40 -55.06 -7.27 -25.72
C PRO A 40 -54.15 -7.09 -24.51
N LEU A 41 -53.34 -6.03 -24.57
CA LEU A 41 -52.71 -5.49 -23.36
C LEU A 41 -53.84 -5.16 -22.38
N TYR A 42 -53.60 -5.34 -21.08
CA TYR A 42 -54.58 -4.93 -20.08
C TYR A 42 -54.99 -3.46 -20.33
N PRO A 43 -56.27 -3.08 -20.13
CA PRO A 43 -56.78 -1.74 -20.46
C PRO A 43 -55.99 -0.57 -19.85
N HIS A 44 -55.20 -0.82 -18.81
CA HIS A 44 -54.41 0.19 -18.10
C HIS A 44 -52.89 -0.01 -18.22
N GLN A 45 -52.45 -0.95 -19.06
CA GLN A 45 -51.03 -1.23 -19.22
C GLN A 45 -50.41 -0.27 -20.24
N GLU A 46 -49.66 0.72 -19.75
CA GLU A 46 -48.93 1.63 -20.63
C GLU A 46 -48.04 0.85 -21.60
N LYS A 47 -48.14 1.22 -22.89
CA LYS A 47 -47.24 0.74 -23.94
C LYS A 47 -45.87 1.37 -23.73
N ILE A 48 -45.07 0.73 -22.88
CA ILE A 48 -43.65 1.06 -22.75
C ILE A 48 -42.96 0.64 -24.05
N GLY A 49 -42.55 1.64 -24.86
CA GLY A 49 -41.79 1.38 -26.07
C GLY A 49 -40.50 0.60 -25.77
N ALA A 50 -40.06 -0.24 -26.70
CA ALA A 50 -38.89 -1.10 -26.53
C ALA A 50 -37.63 -0.33 -26.09
N PHE A 51 -37.46 0.91 -26.57
CA PHE A 51 -36.38 1.80 -26.15
C PHE A 51 -36.44 2.21 -24.69
N ASN A 52 -37.63 2.53 -24.19
CA ASN A 52 -37.79 2.90 -22.78
C ASN A 52 -37.50 1.69 -21.88
N ALA A 53 -37.96 0.49 -22.28
CA ALA A 53 -37.62 -0.74 -21.59
C ALA A 53 -36.09 -0.99 -21.57
N LEU A 54 -35.41 -0.81 -22.71
CA LEU A 54 -33.96 -0.94 -22.80
C LEU A 54 -33.22 0.02 -21.84
N VAL A 55 -33.56 1.31 -21.86
CA VAL A 55 -32.89 2.30 -21.00
C VAL A 55 -33.16 2.00 -19.52
N HIS A 56 -34.38 1.58 -19.18
CA HIS A 56 -34.73 1.19 -17.82
C HIS A 56 -33.96 -0.06 -17.37
N THR A 57 -33.80 -1.07 -18.22
CA THR A 57 -32.98 -2.25 -17.94
C THR A 57 -31.52 -1.88 -17.74
N ILE A 58 -30.98 -0.98 -18.56
CA ILE A 58 -29.62 -0.46 -18.40
C ILE A 58 -29.50 0.23 -17.03
N SER A 59 -30.40 1.16 -16.71
CA SER A 59 -30.39 1.90 -15.44
C SER A 59 -30.38 0.97 -14.22
N ASN A 60 -31.32 0.02 -14.17
CA ASN A 60 -31.46 -0.88 -13.03
C ASN A 60 -30.29 -1.86 -12.87
N THR A 61 -29.70 -2.29 -14.00
CA THR A 61 -28.54 -3.19 -13.97
C THR A 61 -27.31 -2.46 -13.47
N LEU A 62 -27.12 -1.21 -13.91
CA LEU A 62 -25.99 -0.37 -13.54
C LEU A 62 -26.00 -0.07 -12.04
N GLU A 63 -27.09 0.50 -11.52
CA GLU A 63 -27.20 0.92 -10.12
C GLU A 63 -26.82 -0.19 -9.13
N ARG A 64 -27.39 -1.39 -9.31
CA ARG A 64 -27.11 -2.52 -8.43
C ARG A 64 -25.66 -2.98 -8.53
N SER A 65 -25.11 -3.07 -9.74
CA SER A 65 -23.75 -3.56 -9.95
C SER A 65 -22.69 -2.57 -9.44
N GLU A 66 -22.95 -1.27 -9.60
CA GLU A 66 -22.05 -0.18 -9.22
C GLU A 66 -21.88 -0.10 -7.70
N ASN A 67 -22.97 -0.16 -6.95
CA ASN A 67 -22.92 -0.12 -5.48
C ASN A 67 -22.10 -1.29 -4.92
N ILE A 68 -22.32 -2.51 -5.43
CA ILE A 68 -21.56 -3.71 -5.02
C ILE A 68 -20.06 -3.52 -5.29
N VAL A 69 -19.72 -2.98 -6.46
CA VAL A 69 -18.33 -2.70 -6.83
C VAL A 69 -17.72 -1.67 -5.89
N LEU A 70 -18.39 -0.56 -5.62
CA LEU A 70 -17.88 0.48 -4.72
C LEU A 70 -17.68 -0.04 -3.31
N ASP A 71 -18.64 -0.77 -2.77
CA ASP A 71 -18.56 -1.30 -1.40
C ASP A 71 -17.42 -2.31 -1.28
N THR A 72 -17.21 -3.14 -2.30
CA THR A 72 -16.07 -4.06 -2.35
C THR A 72 -14.73 -3.33 -2.33
N TYR A 73 -14.58 -2.26 -3.12
CA TYR A 73 -13.32 -1.51 -3.15
C TYR A 73 -13.11 -0.64 -1.91
N ARG A 74 -14.17 -0.06 -1.34
CA ARG A 74 -14.11 0.64 -0.05
C ARG A 74 -13.62 -0.30 1.05
N ALA A 75 -14.22 -1.49 1.16
CA ALA A 75 -13.79 -2.49 2.14
C ALA A 75 -12.32 -2.88 1.96
N LYS A 76 -11.87 -3.13 0.73
CA LYS A 76 -10.47 -3.43 0.43
C LYS A 76 -9.53 -2.28 0.79
N ILE A 77 -9.89 -1.04 0.46
CA ILE A 77 -9.07 0.13 0.79
C ILE A 77 -8.97 0.28 2.30
N SER A 78 -10.07 0.15 3.04
CA SER A 78 -10.06 0.19 4.51
C SER A 78 -9.20 -0.94 5.12
N GLU A 79 -9.23 -2.14 4.55
CA GLU A 79 -8.35 -3.24 4.97
C GLU A 79 -6.87 -2.90 4.74
N LEU A 80 -6.54 -2.31 3.59
CA LEU A 80 -5.18 -1.88 3.26
C LEU A 80 -4.69 -0.75 4.17
N GLU A 81 -5.55 0.21 4.50
CA GLU A 81 -5.27 1.28 5.45
C GLU A 81 -5.04 0.73 6.87
N PHE A 82 -5.86 -0.23 7.30
CA PHE A 82 -5.66 -0.92 8.57
C PHE A 82 -4.35 -1.71 8.60
N CYS A 83 -4.01 -2.40 7.51
CA CYS A 83 -2.73 -3.09 7.37
C CYS A 83 -1.57 -2.10 7.47
N TYR A 84 -1.66 -0.96 6.77
CA TYR A 84 -0.67 0.12 6.84
C TYR A 84 -0.49 0.65 8.27
N GLN A 85 -1.57 0.85 9.04
CA GLN A 85 -1.48 1.33 10.42
C GLN A 85 -0.93 0.27 11.38
N SER A 86 -1.33 -0.99 11.24
CA SER A 86 -0.89 -2.11 12.09
C SER A 86 0.53 -2.60 11.81
N LEU A 87 1.19 -2.07 10.77
CA LEU A 87 2.52 -2.45 10.29
C LEU A 87 3.63 -1.99 11.23
N ILE A 88 3.72 -2.60 12.41
CA ILE A 88 4.90 -2.49 13.27
C ILE A 88 5.98 -3.49 12.81
N ASN A 89 5.64 -4.62 12.16
CA ASN A 89 6.61 -5.67 11.78
C ASN A 89 6.29 -6.48 10.50
N LYS A 90 5.24 -6.16 9.71
CA LYS A 90 4.87 -6.93 8.51
C LYS A 90 5.70 -6.55 7.28
N ASP A 91 5.62 -7.39 6.25
CA ASP A 91 6.24 -7.20 4.94
C ASP A 91 5.58 -6.03 4.19
N MET A 92 6.33 -4.95 3.98
CA MET A 92 5.88 -3.76 3.25
C MET A 92 5.71 -4.04 1.75
N ASP A 93 6.43 -5.02 1.21
CA ASP A 93 6.42 -5.32 -0.22
C ASP A 93 5.11 -6.02 -0.62
N ASP A 94 4.57 -6.87 0.26
CA ASP A 94 3.24 -7.46 0.11
C ASP A 94 2.14 -6.40 0.06
N LEU A 95 2.22 -5.43 0.98
CA LEU A 95 1.25 -4.34 1.03
C LEU A 95 1.35 -3.43 -0.20
N ALA A 96 2.57 -3.10 -0.64
CA ALA A 96 2.80 -2.32 -1.85
C ALA A 96 2.18 -3.00 -3.09
N ARG A 97 2.39 -4.31 -3.25
CA ARG A 97 1.80 -5.11 -4.34
C ARG A 97 0.27 -5.14 -4.26
N ALA A 98 -0.30 -5.25 -3.06
CA ALA A 98 -1.74 -5.24 -2.88
C ALA A 98 -2.36 -3.88 -3.25
N VAL A 99 -1.73 -2.78 -2.86
CA VAL A 99 -2.15 -1.41 -3.22
C VAL A 99 -2.06 -1.19 -4.73
N GLU A 100 -0.96 -1.60 -5.38
CA GLU A 100 -0.80 -1.51 -6.83
C GLU A 100 -1.88 -2.31 -7.57
N LYS A 101 -2.18 -3.53 -7.12
CA LYS A 101 -3.24 -4.36 -7.70
C LYS A 101 -4.60 -3.67 -7.64
N VAL A 102 -4.95 -3.06 -6.51
CA VAL A 102 -6.21 -2.30 -6.36
C VAL A 102 -6.22 -1.08 -7.27
N ALA A 103 -5.09 -0.36 -7.39
CA ALA A 103 -4.97 0.80 -8.29
C ALA A 103 -5.24 0.43 -9.75
N ILE A 104 -4.63 -0.66 -10.25
CA ILE A 104 -4.81 -1.16 -11.61
C ILE A 104 -6.27 -1.56 -11.85
N GLN A 105 -6.89 -2.25 -10.88
CA GLN A 105 -8.28 -2.67 -10.97
C GLN A 105 -9.25 -1.49 -11.05
N ILE A 106 -9.10 -0.48 -10.19
CA ILE A 106 -9.92 0.75 -10.22
C ILE A 106 -9.73 1.48 -11.55
N SER A 107 -8.50 1.60 -12.04
CA SER A 107 -8.24 2.26 -13.33
C SER A 107 -8.89 1.53 -14.50
N THR A 108 -8.90 0.19 -14.47
CA THR A 108 -9.54 -0.63 -15.50
C THR A 108 -11.06 -0.45 -15.47
N ILE A 109 -11.66 -0.40 -14.28
CA ILE A 109 -13.10 -0.14 -14.15
C ILE A 109 -13.42 1.27 -14.66
N ASN A 110 -12.62 2.28 -14.32
CA ASN A 110 -12.84 3.65 -14.78
C ASN A 110 -12.77 3.76 -16.31
N SER A 111 -11.85 3.06 -16.98
CA SER A 111 -11.79 3.08 -18.45
C SER A 111 -13.03 2.46 -19.09
N VAL A 112 -13.51 1.33 -18.56
CA VAL A 112 -14.80 0.72 -18.99
C VAL A 112 -15.94 1.71 -18.76
N VAL A 113 -15.91 2.45 -17.65
CA VAL A 113 -16.96 3.41 -17.33
C VAL A 113 -17.01 4.57 -18.31
N GLN A 114 -15.85 5.10 -18.68
CA GLN A 114 -15.73 6.16 -19.69
C GLN A 114 -16.21 5.69 -21.07
N SER A 115 -15.85 4.48 -21.48
CA SER A 115 -16.35 3.89 -22.73
C SER A 115 -17.88 3.76 -22.71
N GLN A 116 -18.46 3.30 -21.60
CA GLN A 116 -19.92 3.20 -21.46
C GLN A 116 -20.59 4.58 -21.50
N ILE A 117 -20.01 5.62 -20.90
CA ILE A 117 -20.51 7.01 -21.01
C ILE A 117 -20.52 7.47 -22.47
N GLN A 118 -19.46 7.17 -23.24
CA GLN A 118 -19.38 7.56 -24.64
C GLN A 118 -20.46 6.86 -25.48
N ILE A 119 -20.63 5.54 -25.32
CA ILE A 119 -21.69 4.79 -26.01
C ILE A 119 -23.07 5.35 -25.70
N LEU A 120 -23.36 5.71 -24.44
CA LEU A 120 -24.64 6.31 -24.06
C LEU A 120 -24.83 7.70 -24.68
N LYS A 121 -23.77 8.49 -24.82
CA LYS A 121 -23.84 9.78 -25.53
C LYS A 121 -24.13 9.61 -27.01
N ASP A 122 -23.46 8.66 -27.66
CA ASP A 122 -23.65 8.37 -29.09
C ASP A 122 -25.09 7.88 -29.34
N LEU A 123 -25.58 7.00 -28.48
CA LEU A 123 -26.97 6.54 -28.51
C LEU A 123 -27.96 7.71 -28.35
N ARG A 124 -27.67 8.65 -27.44
CA ARG A 124 -28.51 9.85 -27.25
C ARG A 124 -28.55 10.71 -28.50
N GLU A 125 -27.41 10.86 -29.18
CA GLU A 125 -27.33 11.65 -30.40
C GLU A 125 -28.12 11.01 -31.55
N ILE A 126 -28.07 9.67 -31.67
CA ILE A 126 -28.91 8.94 -32.62
C ILE A 126 -30.41 9.20 -32.37
N PHE A 127 -30.84 9.20 -31.10
CA PHE A 127 -32.22 9.54 -30.75
C PHE A 127 -32.59 10.99 -31.06
N ARG A 128 -31.67 11.94 -30.88
CA ARG A 128 -31.90 13.35 -31.24
C ARG A 128 -32.04 13.55 -32.75
N LEU A 129 -31.19 12.85 -33.52
CA LEU A 129 -31.25 12.85 -34.99
C LEU A 129 -32.57 12.25 -35.50
N SER A 130 -33.08 11.20 -34.86
CA SER A 130 -34.32 10.53 -35.28
C SER A 130 -35.58 11.35 -35.04
N ILE A 131 -35.62 12.21 -34.02
CA ILE A 131 -36.75 13.13 -33.77
C ILE A 131 -36.72 14.35 -34.72
N GLY A 132 -35.65 14.54 -35.50
CA GLY A 132 -35.44 15.75 -36.29
C GLY A 132 -35.11 16.99 -35.44
N LEU A 133 -34.66 16.78 -34.19
CA LEU A 133 -34.25 17.87 -33.31
C LEU A 133 -32.85 18.41 -33.66
N ALA A 134 -32.04 17.64 -34.38
CA ALA A 134 -30.77 18.10 -34.89
C ALA A 134 -30.96 18.90 -36.18
N SER A 135 -30.78 20.23 -36.11
CA SER A 135 -30.91 21.16 -37.26
C SER A 135 -29.86 20.97 -38.37
N ARG A 136 -28.89 20.06 -38.20
CA ARG A 136 -27.88 19.73 -39.21
C ARG A 136 -27.85 18.23 -39.45
N ARG A 137 -28.50 17.77 -40.52
CA ARG A 137 -28.22 16.44 -41.06
C ARG A 137 -26.80 16.45 -41.62
N PRO A 138 -25.89 15.57 -41.16
CA PRO A 138 -24.61 15.39 -41.85
C PRO A 138 -24.91 14.91 -43.28
N GLN A 139 -24.54 15.74 -44.26
CA GLN A 139 -24.67 15.40 -45.68
C GLN A 139 -23.85 14.12 -45.95
N GLY A 140 -24.52 13.02 -46.29
CA GLY A 140 -23.88 11.78 -46.74
C GLY A 140 -24.27 10.50 -46.00
N ALA A 141 -24.92 10.56 -44.84
CA ALA A 141 -25.35 9.34 -44.13
C ALA A 141 -26.78 8.96 -44.53
N ASN A 142 -26.92 8.08 -45.53
CA ASN A 142 -28.19 7.49 -45.98
C ASN A 142 -28.76 6.44 -44.99
N LEU A 143 -28.58 6.64 -43.69
CA LEU A 143 -29.27 5.87 -42.66
C LEU A 143 -30.68 6.43 -42.48
N GLN A 144 -31.60 6.03 -43.34
CA GLN A 144 -33.03 6.15 -43.06
C GLN A 144 -33.38 5.15 -41.96
N ILE A 145 -33.26 5.56 -40.70
CA ILE A 145 -34.03 4.90 -39.64
C ILE A 145 -35.49 5.18 -39.98
N PRO A 146 -36.36 4.15 -40.12
CA PRO A 146 -37.78 4.34 -40.37
C PRO A 146 -38.30 5.38 -39.39
N ILE A 147 -38.76 6.51 -39.93
CA ILE A 147 -39.14 7.67 -39.13
C ILE A 147 -40.29 7.21 -38.24
N MET A 148 -40.03 7.08 -36.94
CA MET A 148 -41.06 6.84 -35.94
C MET A 148 -41.86 8.13 -35.70
N SER A 149 -42.46 8.69 -36.77
CA SER A 149 -43.10 10.01 -36.75
C SER A 149 -44.19 10.10 -35.68
N ASP A 150 -44.85 8.97 -35.42
CA ASP A 150 -45.98 8.87 -34.50
C ASP A 150 -45.56 8.58 -33.05
N GLN A 151 -44.25 8.37 -32.79
CA GLN A 151 -43.74 8.05 -31.45
C GLN A 151 -42.82 9.14 -30.86
N LYS A 152 -42.90 10.39 -31.33
CA LYS A 152 -42.05 11.50 -30.86
C LYS A 152 -41.98 11.63 -29.34
N GLU A 153 -43.09 11.43 -28.64
CA GLU A 153 -43.12 11.48 -27.18
C GLU A 153 -42.34 10.34 -26.52
N GLN A 154 -42.45 9.12 -27.05
CA GLN A 154 -41.70 7.97 -26.54
C GLN A 154 -40.20 8.15 -26.75
N VAL A 155 -39.79 8.69 -27.90
CA VAL A 155 -38.37 8.96 -28.17
C VAL A 155 -37.84 10.07 -27.25
N ARG A 156 -38.62 11.13 -27.01
CA ARG A 156 -38.27 12.17 -26.02
C ARG A 156 -38.17 11.61 -24.60
N ALA A 157 -39.07 10.71 -24.20
CA ALA A 157 -39.01 10.06 -22.90
C ALA A 157 -37.73 9.20 -22.77
N ALA A 158 -37.38 8.45 -23.82
CA ALA A 158 -36.14 7.68 -23.86
C ALA A 158 -34.90 8.59 -23.80
N GLU A 159 -34.88 9.72 -24.51
CA GLU A 159 -33.78 10.71 -24.46
C GLU A 159 -33.57 11.28 -23.04
N ARG A 160 -34.66 11.61 -22.34
CA ARG A 160 -34.61 12.09 -20.95
C ARG A 160 -34.06 11.01 -20.02
N SER A 161 -34.55 9.78 -20.16
CA SER A 161 -34.09 8.63 -19.38
C SER A 161 -32.60 8.37 -19.61
N LEU A 162 -32.15 8.43 -20.87
CA LEU A 162 -30.74 8.25 -21.22
C LEU A 162 -29.86 9.37 -20.65
N SER A 163 -30.35 10.60 -20.63
CA SER A 163 -29.65 11.73 -20.00
C SER A 163 -29.49 11.55 -18.50
N PHE A 164 -30.48 10.95 -17.83
CA PHE A 164 -30.40 10.56 -16.43
C PHE A 164 -29.33 9.49 -16.21
N VAL A 165 -29.34 8.41 -17.01
CA VAL A 165 -28.33 7.34 -16.94
C VAL A 165 -26.92 7.90 -17.16
N ILE A 166 -26.72 8.77 -18.16
CA ILE A 166 -25.42 9.42 -18.41
C ILE A 166 -24.95 10.20 -17.18
N LYS A 167 -25.86 10.96 -16.54
CA LYS A 167 -25.55 11.74 -15.34
C LYS A 167 -25.13 10.85 -14.17
N ASP A 168 -25.81 9.74 -13.96
CA ASP A 168 -25.46 8.79 -12.90
C ASP A 168 -24.13 8.10 -13.18
N ARG A 169 -23.84 7.77 -14.44
CA ARG A 169 -22.53 7.24 -14.85
C ARG A 169 -21.39 8.22 -14.60
N TYR A 170 -21.62 9.51 -14.76
CA TYR A 170 -20.67 10.54 -14.36
C TYR A 170 -20.45 10.58 -12.84
N ARG A 171 -21.51 10.43 -12.03
CA ARG A 171 -21.39 10.35 -10.56
C ARG A 171 -20.58 9.12 -10.14
N PHE A 172 -20.83 7.98 -10.77
CA PHE A 172 -20.07 6.75 -10.52
C PHE A 172 -18.59 6.93 -10.86
N SER A 173 -18.27 7.45 -12.05
CA SER A 173 -16.88 7.75 -12.45
C SER A 173 -16.19 8.70 -11.46
N LYS A 174 -16.87 9.77 -11.03
CA LYS A 174 -16.33 10.69 -10.02
C LYS A 174 -16.02 9.99 -8.69
N THR A 175 -16.84 9.01 -8.31
CA THR A 175 -16.60 8.20 -7.10
C THR A 175 -15.39 7.27 -7.27
N LEU A 176 -15.21 6.69 -8.46
CA LEU A 176 -14.01 5.90 -8.78
C LEU A 176 -12.74 6.76 -8.78
N ASP A 177 -12.82 7.98 -9.28
CA ASP A 177 -11.69 8.93 -9.25
C ASP A 177 -11.29 9.29 -7.82
N ALA A 178 -12.27 9.45 -6.93
CA ALA A 178 -12.02 9.66 -5.50
C ALA A 178 -11.31 8.44 -4.88
N LEU A 179 -11.82 7.22 -5.09
CA LEU A 179 -11.16 5.99 -4.61
C LEU A 179 -9.75 5.82 -5.19
N SER A 180 -9.55 6.18 -6.47
CA SER A 180 -8.23 6.15 -7.10
C SER A 180 -7.26 7.11 -6.42
N LYS A 181 -7.74 8.30 -6.02
CA LYS A 181 -6.94 9.29 -5.29
C LYS A 181 -6.55 8.77 -3.90
N ASP A 182 -7.47 8.12 -3.19
CA ASP A 182 -7.20 7.54 -1.87
C ASP A 182 -6.13 6.44 -1.96
N VAL A 183 -6.23 5.55 -2.95
CA VAL A 183 -5.23 4.52 -3.21
C VAL A 183 -3.86 5.11 -3.57
N LYS A 184 -3.82 6.18 -4.38
CA LYS A 184 -2.56 6.89 -4.70
C LYS A 184 -1.94 7.55 -3.46
N SER A 185 -2.76 8.13 -2.59
CA SER A 185 -2.31 8.71 -1.32
C SER A 185 -1.68 7.64 -0.41
N LEU A 186 -2.33 6.47 -0.33
CA LEU A 186 -1.81 5.32 0.42
C LEU A 186 -0.49 4.81 -0.17
N SER A 187 -0.39 4.70 -1.50
CA SER A 187 0.84 4.32 -2.20
C SER A 187 1.99 5.31 -1.93
N GLY A 188 1.72 6.61 -1.98
CA GLY A 188 2.72 7.64 -1.65
C GLY A 188 3.19 7.55 -0.19
N SER A 189 2.25 7.32 0.73
CA SER A 189 2.56 7.14 2.15
C SER A 189 3.42 5.89 2.40
N LEU A 190 3.13 4.79 1.69
CA LEU A 190 3.92 3.57 1.72
C LEU A 190 5.36 3.79 1.22
N ALA A 191 5.54 4.51 0.11
CA ALA A 191 6.86 4.83 -0.42
C ALA A 191 7.68 5.67 0.57
N VAL A 192 7.07 6.68 1.19
CA VAL A 192 7.73 7.51 2.22
C VAL A 192 8.11 6.68 3.43
N ARG A 193 7.23 5.80 3.91
CA ARG A 193 7.53 4.93 5.06
C ARG A 193 8.59 3.87 4.73
N GLY A 194 8.56 3.33 3.52
CA GLY A 194 9.60 2.41 3.02
C GLY A 194 10.99 3.05 3.04
N THR A 195 11.11 4.29 2.55
CA THR A 195 12.38 5.02 2.61
C THR A 195 12.80 5.35 4.04
N GLN A 196 11.87 5.77 4.91
CA GLN A 196 12.18 6.04 6.33
C GLN A 196 12.66 4.80 7.08
N THR A 197 12.04 3.64 6.86
CA THR A 197 12.47 2.38 7.49
C THR A 197 13.83 1.91 6.96
N ALA A 198 14.11 2.09 5.68
CA ALA A 198 15.43 1.84 5.10
C ALA A 198 16.50 2.75 5.72
N ILE A 199 16.21 4.05 5.86
CA ILE A 199 17.09 5.03 6.51
C ILE A 199 17.31 4.67 7.99
N ALA A 200 16.27 4.29 8.72
CA ALA A 200 16.40 3.90 10.12
C ALA A 200 17.27 2.64 10.28
N ARG A 201 17.11 1.64 9.40
CA ARG A 201 17.97 0.45 9.35
C ARG A 201 19.41 0.82 9.01
N GLN A 202 19.63 1.66 8.00
CA GLN A 202 20.96 2.13 7.61
C GLN A 202 21.65 2.90 8.75
N ASN A 203 20.93 3.80 9.43
CA ASN A 203 21.44 4.53 10.59
C ASN A 203 21.83 3.59 11.74
N THR A 204 21.04 2.54 11.97
CA THR A 204 21.35 1.52 12.98
C THR A 204 22.60 0.72 12.60
N THR A 205 22.72 0.29 11.34
CA THR A 205 23.91 -0.41 10.83
C THR A 205 25.14 0.47 10.87
N MET A 206 25.04 1.74 10.46
CA MET A 206 26.13 2.71 10.52
C MET A 206 26.55 2.98 11.97
N SER A 207 25.59 3.14 12.89
CA SER A 207 25.88 3.29 14.32
C SER A 207 26.58 2.06 14.89
N THR A 208 26.14 0.85 14.51
CA THR A 208 26.77 -0.41 14.92
C THR A 208 28.20 -0.53 14.36
N LEU A 209 28.39 -0.22 13.07
CA LEU A 209 29.70 -0.24 12.42
C LEU A 209 30.64 0.82 12.99
N ALA A 210 30.13 2.02 13.28
CA ALA A 210 30.87 3.07 13.94
C ALA A 210 31.28 2.66 15.37
N LEU A 211 30.39 2.00 16.10
CA LEU A 211 30.69 1.47 17.44
C LEU A 211 31.79 0.40 17.38
N ILE A 212 31.68 -0.57 16.46
CA ILE A 212 32.71 -1.59 16.23
C ILE A 212 34.03 -0.90 15.86
N SER A 213 34.02 -0.01 14.86
CA SER A 213 35.22 0.69 14.41
C SER A 213 35.86 1.47 15.54
N THR A 214 35.08 2.16 16.37
CA THR A 214 35.62 2.95 17.50
C THR A 214 36.22 2.05 18.59
N LEU A 215 35.70 0.84 18.80
CA LEU A 215 36.29 -0.12 19.74
C LEU A 215 37.59 -0.75 19.21
N PHE A 216 37.66 -1.06 17.91
CA PHE A 216 38.78 -1.79 17.32
C PHE A 216 39.89 -0.86 16.78
N PHE A 217 39.60 0.40 16.47
CA PHE A 217 40.58 1.31 15.89
C PHE A 217 41.77 1.59 16.82
N PRO A 218 41.59 1.93 18.11
CA PRO A 218 42.72 2.07 19.03
C PRO A 218 43.50 0.77 19.17
N LEU A 219 42.79 -0.37 19.18
CA LEU A 219 43.40 -1.68 19.32
C LEU A 219 44.34 -1.99 18.14
N GLY A 220 43.91 -1.71 16.91
CA GLY A 220 44.72 -1.86 15.70
C GLY A 220 45.93 -0.90 15.66
N PHE A 221 45.76 0.32 16.17
CA PHE A 221 46.88 1.26 16.31
C PHE A 221 47.93 0.72 17.28
N PHE A 222 47.53 0.17 18.43
CA PHE A 222 48.48 -0.35 19.43
C PHE A 222 49.19 -1.61 18.95
N THR A 223 48.52 -2.51 18.22
CA THR A 223 49.19 -3.68 17.63
C THR A 223 50.20 -3.24 16.57
N SER A 224 49.85 -2.27 15.72
CA SER A 224 50.77 -1.71 14.72
C SER A 224 51.98 -1.01 15.37
N TYR A 225 51.75 -0.16 16.37
CA TYR A 225 52.80 0.58 17.08
C TYR A 225 53.87 -0.35 17.68
N VAL A 226 53.46 -1.50 18.24
CA VAL A 226 54.40 -2.45 18.84
C VAL A 226 55.09 -3.35 17.82
N THR A 227 54.56 -3.43 16.61
CA THR A 227 55.23 -4.10 15.50
C THR A 227 56.45 -3.30 15.00
N LEU A 228 56.51 -1.99 15.26
CA LEU A 228 57.67 -1.15 14.92
C LEU A 228 58.92 -1.57 15.71
N ASP A 229 60.05 -1.74 15.02
CA ASP A 229 61.30 -2.27 15.60
C ASP A 229 61.82 -1.44 16.79
N ALA A 230 61.57 -0.13 16.81
CA ALA A 230 61.91 0.75 17.91
C ALA A 230 61.20 0.39 19.23
N ALA A 231 60.00 -0.18 19.17
CA ALA A 231 59.22 -0.56 20.35
C ALA A 231 59.56 -1.96 20.89
N LYS A 232 60.18 -2.83 20.07
CA LYS A 232 60.51 -4.22 20.45
C LYS A 232 61.50 -4.31 21.61
N THR A 233 62.36 -3.32 21.78
CA THR A 233 63.37 -3.30 22.87
C THR A 233 62.75 -3.02 24.24
N VAL A 234 61.67 -2.22 24.29
CA VAL A 234 60.99 -1.82 25.52
C VAL A 234 59.97 -2.86 25.98
N VAL A 235 59.39 -3.62 25.04
CA VAL A 235 58.26 -4.52 25.30
C VAL A 235 58.64 -5.99 25.08
N ARG A 236 59.57 -6.50 25.88
CA ARG A 236 60.05 -7.89 25.78
C ARG A 236 59.10 -8.95 26.36
N THR A 237 58.03 -8.53 27.06
CA THR A 237 57.11 -9.45 27.75
C THR A 237 55.66 -9.00 27.54
N GLN A 238 54.77 -9.93 27.17
CA GLN A 238 53.35 -9.69 26.88
C GLN A 238 52.61 -8.95 28.03
N SER A 239 53.02 -9.16 29.29
CA SER A 239 52.42 -8.45 30.43
C SER A 239 52.81 -6.97 30.50
N LYS A 240 54.02 -6.60 30.04
CA LYS A 240 54.46 -5.21 29.90
C LYS A 240 53.78 -4.55 28.70
N PHE A 241 53.54 -5.32 27.64
CA PHE A 241 52.75 -4.88 26.49
C PHE A 241 51.34 -4.46 26.89
N LEU A 242 50.66 -5.19 27.78
CA LEU A 242 49.30 -4.83 28.19
C LEU A 242 49.24 -3.66 29.18
N ARG A 243 50.33 -3.39 29.91
CA ARG A 243 50.37 -2.34 30.94
C ARG A 243 50.42 -0.92 30.40
N LEU A 244 50.97 -0.71 29.21
CA LEU A 244 51.20 0.62 28.65
C LEU A 244 49.97 1.11 27.82
N PRO A 245 49.55 0.43 26.73
CA PRO A 245 48.36 0.77 25.94
C PRO A 245 47.04 0.42 26.62
N GLY A 246 46.98 -0.59 27.50
CA GLY A 246 45.73 -1.05 28.12
C GLY A 246 44.93 0.06 28.82
N PRO A 247 45.55 0.86 29.70
CA PRO A 247 44.88 1.99 30.34
C PRO A 247 44.41 3.06 29.35
N ILE A 248 45.23 3.37 28.34
CA ILE A 248 44.91 4.37 27.31
C ILE A 248 43.70 3.92 26.49
N ALA A 249 43.71 2.66 26.02
CA ALA A 249 42.58 2.05 25.33
C ALA A 249 41.32 2.04 26.20
N ALA A 250 41.44 1.71 27.48
CA ALA A 250 40.30 1.72 28.41
C ALA A 250 39.71 3.13 28.57
N VAL A 251 40.53 4.18 28.66
CA VAL A 251 40.06 5.57 28.74
C VAL A 251 39.29 5.96 27.48
N PHE A 252 39.82 5.64 26.28
CA PHE A 252 39.12 5.91 25.02
C PHE A 252 37.79 5.18 24.92
N ILE A 253 37.73 3.90 25.30
CA ILE A 253 36.50 3.11 25.29
C ILE A 253 35.46 3.73 26.24
N VAL A 254 35.86 4.06 27.48
CA VAL A 254 34.96 4.65 28.48
C VAL A 254 34.47 6.02 28.03
N ALA A 255 35.34 6.88 27.50
CA ALA A 255 34.96 8.19 26.99
C ALA A 255 33.95 8.08 25.83
N THR A 256 34.19 7.14 24.90
CA THR A 256 33.27 6.91 23.77
C THR A 256 31.90 6.42 24.26
N LEU A 257 31.88 5.45 25.18
CA LEU A 257 30.64 4.94 25.76
C LEU A 257 29.87 6.03 26.52
N ALA A 258 30.58 6.93 27.21
CA ALA A 258 29.96 8.05 27.90
C ALA A 258 29.29 9.03 26.93
N VAL A 259 29.94 9.36 25.79
CA VAL A 259 29.35 10.21 24.75
C VAL A 259 28.10 9.56 24.14
N ILE A 260 28.15 8.25 23.85
CA ILE A 260 27.00 7.50 23.31
C ILE A 260 25.84 7.47 24.33
N ALA A 261 26.14 7.18 25.60
CA ALA A 261 25.13 7.15 26.66
C ALA A 261 24.49 8.53 26.88
N HIS A 262 25.26 9.60 26.74
CA HIS A 262 24.75 10.97 26.83
C HIS A 262 23.79 11.30 25.68
N LYS A 263 24.17 11.00 24.43
CA LYS A 263 23.37 11.30 23.25
C LYS A 263 22.03 10.56 23.22
N ASN A 264 21.97 9.35 23.78
CA ASN A 264 20.76 8.51 23.78
C ASN A 264 19.83 8.76 24.99
N GLY A 265 20.07 9.78 25.82
CA GLY A 265 19.26 10.04 27.02
C GLY A 265 19.33 8.93 28.08
N LEU A 266 20.31 8.02 27.95
CA LEU A 266 20.54 6.89 28.85
C LEU A 266 21.46 7.25 30.02
N THR A 267 21.70 8.54 30.24
CA THR A 267 22.63 9.08 31.24
C THR A 267 22.35 8.50 32.62
N ASP A 268 21.10 8.45 33.05
CA ASP A 268 20.78 8.04 34.43
C ASP A 268 21.02 6.56 34.69
N SER A 269 20.65 5.70 33.74
CA SER A 269 20.86 4.25 33.84
C SER A 269 22.35 3.90 33.70
N PHE A 270 23.04 4.56 32.77
CA PHE A 270 24.46 4.38 32.57
C PHE A 270 25.29 4.86 33.77
N MET A 271 24.99 6.04 34.30
CA MET A 271 25.69 6.60 35.47
C MET A 271 25.48 5.74 36.72
N LYS A 272 24.27 5.20 36.94
CA LYS A 272 24.03 4.23 38.02
C LYS A 272 24.89 2.98 37.88
N ARG A 273 24.99 2.40 36.67
CA ARG A 273 25.84 1.23 36.40
C ARG A 273 27.33 1.56 36.57
N LEU A 274 27.78 2.73 36.10
CA LEU A 274 29.16 3.19 36.23
C LEU A 274 29.55 3.40 37.70
N MET A 275 28.66 4.00 38.50
CA MET A 275 28.86 4.14 39.95
C MET A 275 28.95 2.79 40.64
N MET A 276 28.07 1.83 40.31
CA MET A 276 28.16 0.47 40.85
C MET A 276 29.48 -0.21 40.49
N LEU A 277 29.95 -0.04 39.26
CA LEU A 277 31.22 -0.62 38.81
C LEU A 277 32.40 -0.01 39.55
N ARG A 278 32.41 1.33 39.74
CA ARG A 278 33.42 2.06 40.51
C ARG A 278 33.49 1.57 41.97
N LEU A 279 32.34 1.34 42.60
CA LEU A 279 32.26 0.80 43.97
C LEU A 279 32.82 -0.62 44.05
N LYS A 280 32.44 -1.50 43.11
CA LYS A 280 32.98 -2.88 43.04
C LYS A 280 34.50 -2.88 42.85
N LEU A 281 35.01 -2.04 41.95
CA LEU A 281 36.45 -1.94 41.69
C LEU A 281 37.23 -1.46 42.91
N ARG A 282 36.71 -0.43 43.60
CA ARG A 282 37.30 0.09 44.84
C ARG A 282 37.38 -0.99 45.92
N ASN A 283 36.31 -1.74 46.12
CA ASN A 283 36.27 -2.83 47.10
C ASN A 283 37.24 -3.95 46.74
N TYR A 284 37.36 -4.30 45.46
CA TYR A 284 38.31 -5.30 44.99
C TYR A 284 39.78 -4.87 45.21
N LEU A 285 40.11 -3.62 44.88
CA LEU A 285 41.46 -3.06 45.10
C LEU A 285 41.82 -3.00 46.59
N LEU A 286 40.88 -2.60 47.45
CA LEU A 286 41.08 -2.63 48.91
C LEU A 286 41.36 -4.04 49.43
N LYS A 287 40.64 -5.05 48.91
CA LYS A 287 40.85 -6.45 49.29
C LYS A 287 42.26 -6.95 48.89
N ILE A 288 42.75 -6.56 47.71
CA ILE A 288 44.12 -6.87 47.29
C ILE A 288 45.16 -6.16 48.18
N LEU A 289 44.96 -4.87 48.47
CA LEU A 289 45.87 -4.11 49.32
C LEU A 289 45.95 -4.69 50.73
N MET A 290 44.81 -5.07 51.32
CA MET A 290 44.77 -5.74 52.63
C MET A 290 45.45 -7.10 52.59
N LYS A 291 45.22 -7.92 51.55
CA LYS A 291 45.90 -9.23 51.39
C LYS A 291 47.42 -9.08 51.24
N LYS A 292 47.90 -8.00 50.62
CA LYS A 292 49.34 -7.72 50.48
C LYS A 292 49.96 -7.27 51.81
N ARG A 293 49.22 -6.53 52.63
CA ARG A 293 49.62 -6.11 53.99
C ARG A 293 49.64 -7.27 54.99
N MET A 294 48.80 -8.29 54.75
CA MET A 294 48.70 -9.51 55.55
C MET A 294 49.61 -10.65 55.08
N ARG A 295 50.63 -10.41 54.23
CA ARG A 295 51.71 -11.39 54.07
C ARG A 295 52.66 -11.21 55.26
N PRO A 296 52.62 -12.07 56.29
CA PRO A 296 53.56 -12.00 57.39
C PRO A 296 54.98 -12.10 56.82
N GLN A 297 55.93 -11.40 57.44
CA GLN A 297 57.36 -11.55 57.18
C GLN A 297 57.84 -12.96 57.61
N GLN A 298 57.34 -14.01 56.96
CA GLN A 298 57.90 -15.34 57.03
C GLN A 298 59.07 -15.40 56.04
N HIS A 299 60.20 -14.85 56.47
CA HIS A 299 61.56 -15.38 56.24
C HIS A 299 62.58 -14.32 56.65
N ARG A 300 62.98 -14.35 57.92
CA ARG A 300 64.32 -13.91 58.32
C ARG A 300 64.79 -14.61 59.60
N LYS A 301 64.62 -15.93 59.69
CA LYS A 301 65.30 -16.78 60.68
C LYS A 301 65.53 -18.19 60.11
N SER A 302 66.53 -18.33 59.25
CA SER A 302 67.23 -19.61 59.05
C SER A 302 68.57 -19.29 58.40
N GLY A 303 69.62 -19.24 59.22
CA GLY A 303 70.97 -18.95 58.76
C GLY A 303 71.90 -18.52 59.88
N GLN A 304 71.84 -19.19 61.03
CA GLN A 304 72.91 -19.13 62.03
C GLN A 304 73.08 -20.52 62.62
N ASN A 305 73.67 -21.41 61.80
CA ASN A 305 74.36 -22.61 62.24
C ASN A 305 75.60 -22.71 61.37
N GLY A 306 76.77 -22.55 61.98
CA GLY A 306 78.05 -22.84 61.35
C GLY A 306 79.22 -22.01 61.90
N ALA A 307 79.78 -22.42 63.03
CA ALA A 307 81.22 -22.42 63.38
C ALA A 307 81.37 -22.75 64.88
N ILE A 308 81.67 -24.02 65.19
CA ILE A 308 82.93 -24.53 65.79
C ILE A 308 83.02 -24.21 67.29
#